data_AF-A0A8C9V0Q9-F1
#
_entry.id   AF-A0A8C9V0Q9-F1
#
_cell.length_a   1.000
_cell.length_b   1.000
_cell.length_c   1.000
_cell.angle_alpha   90.00
_cell.angle_beta   90.00
_cell.angle_gamma   90.00
#
_symmetry.space_group_name_H-M   'P 1'
#
loop_
_entity.id
_entity.type
_entity.pdbx_description
1 polymer ?
#
loop_
_entity_poly.entity_id
_entity_poly.type
_entity_poly.pdbx_seq_one_letter_code
_entity_poly.pdbx_strand_id
1 'polypeptide(L)'
;MSPSASFFFLLVLPWVGADVFMSSSRAHMLLHRSRRANSGYLEELKQGNLERECMEEMCNHEEAREVFEDDIKTEAFWTSYIGSHPCDANPCLNNGSCIYFEKMYLCQCLDGFEGKHCQEAFKDTLQCRYLNGGCEHFCEAKGHQHKCECAEGYTLGNDGKKCNPQVQYPCGKIAVSELTKHQTDRPDLRIVAGDQCLKGHCPWQVLLEHKGKSLCGGAIINTEWVITAAHCLSNRNVKDLKVVAGEHNLDLEEGSEQRIPVKQAVTHEHYNVTTGDSDIALLRLESPITLSPYAVPVCLPHRKFSETELSAVRFSTVSGWGSRTEGGNMWPGASSSTLASPILRKLLVPVLSSEECALKSGINLTSNMFCAGYFEGSSQGACRGDDGSPLVTQYKDTVFLTGLVGWGRGCAHPGYYEIFTKVSNFLDWLKEKMNTNTGILQQNEEFPMFDLEHALERRSVLGA
;
A
#
# COMPACT_ATOMS: atom_id res chain seq x y z
N MET A 1 68.29 -48.27 -56.49
CA MET A 1 67.46 -49.50 -56.53
C MET A 1 66.01 -49.05 -56.45
N SER A 2 65.26 -49.19 -57.54
CA SER A 2 63.77 -49.11 -57.54
C SER A 2 63.22 -50.20 -56.59
N PRO A 3 62.00 -50.07 -56.00
CA PRO A 3 60.76 -50.13 -56.78
C PRO A 3 59.55 -49.27 -56.32
N SER A 4 58.71 -48.97 -57.32
CA SER A 4 57.23 -49.04 -57.34
C SER A 4 56.38 -48.19 -56.40
N ALA A 5 55.72 -47.20 -57.00
CA ALA A 5 54.49 -46.59 -56.50
C ALA A 5 53.28 -47.53 -56.74
N SER A 6 52.33 -47.54 -55.81
CA SER A 6 50.95 -47.97 -56.04
C SER A 6 50.02 -47.10 -55.20
N PHE A 7 49.14 -46.39 -55.89
CA PHE A 7 48.07 -45.57 -55.31
C PHE A 7 46.98 -46.49 -54.72
N PHE A 8 46.63 -46.30 -53.45
CA PHE A 8 45.39 -46.81 -52.87
C PHE A 8 44.56 -45.63 -52.35
N PHE A 9 43.42 -45.41 -53.00
CA PHE A 9 42.34 -44.57 -52.50
C PHE A 9 41.69 -45.29 -51.32
N LEU A 10 41.73 -44.72 -50.12
CA LEU A 10 40.90 -45.16 -48.98
C LEU A 10 39.93 -44.03 -48.62
N LEU A 11 38.66 -44.29 -48.93
CA LEU A 11 37.50 -43.50 -48.55
C LEU A 11 37.44 -43.37 -47.02
N VAL A 12 37.43 -42.12 -46.53
CA VAL A 12 37.07 -41.81 -45.15
C VAL A 12 35.54 -41.79 -45.07
N LEU A 13 34.95 -42.83 -44.46
CA LEU A 13 33.54 -42.83 -44.06
C LEU A 13 33.45 -42.42 -42.58
N PRO A 14 32.68 -41.38 -42.20
CA PRO A 14 32.42 -41.08 -40.81
C PRO A 14 31.42 -42.11 -40.26
N TRP A 15 31.81 -42.82 -39.20
CA TRP A 15 30.88 -43.60 -38.38
C TRP A 15 29.93 -42.64 -37.66
N VAL A 16 28.77 -42.39 -38.26
CA VAL A 16 27.60 -41.91 -37.53
C VAL A 16 27.04 -43.14 -36.80
N GLY A 17 27.36 -43.28 -35.52
CA GLY A 17 26.64 -44.17 -34.63
C GLY A 17 25.23 -43.62 -34.41
N ALA A 18 24.33 -43.86 -35.37
CA ALA A 18 22.91 -43.71 -35.12
C ALA A 18 22.50 -44.88 -34.23
N ASP A 19 22.15 -44.60 -32.98
CA ASP A 19 21.42 -45.57 -32.17
C ASP A 19 20.14 -45.94 -32.93
N VAL A 20 20.10 -47.17 -33.43
CA VAL A 20 18.95 -47.73 -34.17
C VAL A 20 17.76 -47.97 -33.23
N PHE A 21 17.94 -47.80 -31.92
CA PHE A 21 16.90 -47.99 -30.91
C PHE A 21 16.62 -46.71 -30.12
N MET A 22 15.36 -46.29 -30.16
CA MET A 22 14.86 -45.10 -29.46
C MET A 22 14.27 -45.50 -28.10
N SER A 23 14.42 -44.65 -27.08
CA SER A 23 13.86 -44.93 -25.74
C SER A 23 12.32 -44.92 -25.76
N SER A 24 11.71 -45.78 -24.93
CA SER A 24 10.24 -45.97 -24.87
C SER A 24 9.45 -44.66 -24.72
N SER A 25 9.96 -43.74 -23.90
CA SER A 25 9.36 -42.42 -23.67
C SER A 25 9.41 -41.50 -24.89
N ARG A 26 10.45 -41.59 -25.72
CA ARG A 26 10.55 -40.83 -26.98
C ARG A 26 9.72 -41.47 -28.11
N ALA A 27 9.56 -42.80 -28.10
CA ALA A 27 8.75 -43.52 -29.10
C ALA A 27 7.25 -43.20 -28.99
N HIS A 28 6.74 -43.03 -27.76
CA HIS A 28 5.33 -42.70 -27.52
C HIS A 28 4.89 -41.31 -28.03
N MET A 29 5.82 -40.36 -28.21
CA MET A 29 5.50 -39.04 -28.77
C MET A 29 5.43 -39.03 -30.30
N LEU A 30 6.03 -40.01 -30.98
CA LEU A 30 6.09 -40.08 -32.45
C LEU A 30 5.17 -41.14 -33.05
N LEU A 31 4.84 -42.19 -32.28
CA LEU A 31 3.91 -43.24 -32.67
C LEU A 31 2.66 -43.17 -31.78
N HIS A 32 1.57 -42.61 -32.29
CA HIS A 32 0.26 -42.81 -31.68
C HIS A 32 -0.21 -44.24 -31.93
N ARG A 33 0.19 -45.16 -31.05
CA ARG A 33 -0.40 -46.50 -30.99
C ARG A 33 -1.71 -46.38 -30.22
N SER A 34 -2.82 -46.78 -30.82
CA SER A 34 -4.08 -46.95 -30.08
C SER A 34 -3.87 -48.02 -29.01
N ARG A 35 -4.38 -47.79 -27.78
CA ARG A 35 -4.41 -48.82 -26.73
C ARG A 35 -5.00 -50.12 -27.28
N ARG A 36 -4.44 -51.26 -26.89
CA ARG A 36 -4.94 -52.60 -27.28
C ARG A 36 -5.95 -53.17 -26.28
N ALA A 37 -6.37 -52.36 -25.31
CA ALA A 37 -7.47 -52.64 -24.38
C ALA A 37 -8.73 -53.09 -25.15
N ASN A 38 -9.36 -54.19 -24.73
CA ASN A 38 -10.53 -54.76 -25.40
C ASN A 38 -11.79 -54.53 -24.57
N SER A 39 -12.38 -53.34 -24.60
CA SER A 39 -13.69 -53.17 -23.95
C SER A 39 -14.77 -54.06 -24.61
N GLY A 40 -15.31 -55.05 -23.88
CA GLY A 40 -16.49 -55.82 -24.29
C GLY A 40 -16.57 -57.28 -23.80
N TYR A 41 -17.67 -57.96 -24.16
CA TYR A 41 -18.08 -59.30 -23.68
C TYR A 41 -17.14 -60.48 -24.03
N LEU A 42 -16.06 -60.27 -24.78
CA LEU A 42 -15.16 -61.32 -25.27
C LEU A 42 -13.70 -61.17 -24.77
N GLU A 43 -13.45 -60.25 -23.84
CA GLU A 43 -12.14 -59.96 -23.24
C GLU A 43 -11.52 -61.19 -22.57
N GLU A 44 -12.33 -61.90 -21.79
CA GLU A 44 -12.05 -63.16 -21.06
C GLU A 44 -11.62 -64.34 -21.95
N LEU A 45 -11.74 -64.25 -23.27
CA LEU A 45 -11.35 -65.32 -24.20
C LEU A 45 -9.91 -65.18 -24.73
N LYS A 46 -9.22 -64.08 -24.39
CA LYS A 46 -7.83 -63.84 -24.81
C LYS A 46 -6.87 -64.20 -23.68
N GLN A 47 -5.73 -64.78 -24.03
CA GLN A 47 -4.67 -65.04 -23.06
C GLN A 47 -4.23 -63.72 -22.38
N GLY A 48 -4.08 -63.77 -21.06
CA GLY A 48 -3.66 -62.65 -20.22
C GLY A 48 -2.35 -62.03 -20.72
N ASN A 49 -2.27 -60.70 -20.73
CA ASN A 49 -1.07 -59.98 -21.15
C ASN A 49 -0.79 -58.80 -20.22
N LEU A 50 0.36 -58.83 -19.54
CA LEU A 50 0.72 -57.83 -18.53
C LEU A 50 0.64 -56.39 -19.02
N GLU A 51 1.16 -56.14 -20.23
CA GLU A 51 1.17 -54.79 -20.80
C GLU A 51 -0.25 -54.32 -21.13
N ARG A 52 -1.08 -55.19 -21.72
CA ARG A 52 -2.46 -54.87 -22.08
C ARG A 52 -3.33 -54.65 -20.86
N GLU A 53 -3.40 -55.64 -19.98
CA GLU A 53 -4.38 -55.72 -18.89
C GLU A 53 -3.97 -54.84 -17.70
N CYS A 54 -2.68 -54.77 -17.35
CA CYS A 54 -2.24 -54.14 -16.11
C CYS A 54 -1.36 -52.89 -16.29
N MET A 55 -0.79 -52.63 -17.48
CA MET A 55 0.06 -51.44 -17.73
C MET A 55 -0.64 -50.39 -18.60
N GLU A 56 -1.38 -50.80 -19.63
CA GLU A 56 -2.21 -49.92 -20.47
C GLU A 56 -3.55 -49.58 -19.77
N GLU A 57 -3.99 -50.41 -18.81
CA GLU A 57 -5.18 -50.23 -17.95
C GLU A 57 -4.98 -50.77 -16.51
N MET A 58 -5.99 -50.60 -15.66
CA MET A 58 -5.97 -51.08 -14.28
C MET A 58 -6.60 -52.47 -14.22
N CYS A 59 -5.81 -53.49 -13.86
CA CYS A 59 -6.30 -54.84 -13.66
C CYS A 59 -6.66 -55.13 -12.20
N ASN A 60 -7.61 -56.03 -11.99
CA ASN A 60 -7.91 -56.62 -10.70
C ASN A 60 -6.97 -57.82 -10.39
N HIS A 61 -7.06 -58.38 -9.18
CA HIS A 61 -6.13 -59.44 -8.75
C HIS A 61 -6.26 -60.71 -9.59
N GLU A 62 -7.48 -61.03 -10.01
CA GLU A 62 -7.77 -62.22 -10.81
C GLU A 62 -7.21 -62.08 -12.23
N GLU A 63 -7.33 -60.90 -12.84
CA GLU A 63 -6.70 -60.60 -14.13
C GLU A 63 -5.16 -60.64 -14.03
N ALA A 64 -4.57 -60.12 -12.94
CA ALA A 64 -3.15 -60.28 -12.69
C ALA A 64 -2.75 -61.76 -12.50
N ARG A 65 -3.61 -62.57 -11.88
CA ARG A 65 -3.42 -64.02 -11.73
C ARG A 65 -3.41 -64.74 -13.09
N GLU A 66 -4.28 -64.33 -14.00
CA GLU A 66 -4.35 -64.87 -15.37
C GLU A 66 -3.16 -64.45 -16.25
N VAL A 67 -2.54 -63.30 -15.98
CA VAL A 67 -1.34 -62.85 -16.69
C VAL A 67 -0.12 -63.70 -16.37
N PHE A 68 0.07 -64.06 -15.09
CA PHE A 68 1.27 -64.77 -14.64
C PHE A 68 1.08 -66.29 -14.52
N GLU A 69 -0.17 -66.76 -14.41
CA GLU A 69 -0.55 -68.17 -14.17
C GLU A 69 0.24 -68.83 -13.01
N ASP A 70 0.71 -68.02 -12.06
CA ASP A 70 1.64 -68.41 -10.99
C ASP A 70 1.41 -67.52 -9.75
N ASP A 71 0.88 -68.11 -8.68
CA ASP A 71 0.46 -67.38 -7.49
C ASP A 71 1.60 -66.59 -6.82
N ILE A 72 2.85 -67.10 -6.86
CA ILE A 72 3.99 -66.43 -6.22
C ILE A 72 4.38 -65.18 -7.02
N LYS A 73 4.41 -65.30 -8.35
CA LYS A 73 4.68 -64.15 -9.23
C LYS A 73 3.55 -63.14 -9.22
N THR A 74 2.30 -63.61 -9.19
CA THR A 74 1.12 -62.75 -9.04
C THR A 74 1.19 -61.98 -7.73
N GLU A 75 1.48 -62.61 -6.58
CA GLU A 75 1.61 -61.88 -5.31
C GLU A 75 2.79 -60.91 -5.28
N ALA A 76 3.94 -61.28 -5.86
CA ALA A 76 5.10 -60.39 -5.95
C ALA A 76 4.82 -59.16 -6.85
N PHE A 77 4.14 -59.38 -7.97
CA PHE A 77 3.66 -58.31 -8.84
C PHE A 77 2.61 -57.48 -8.12
N TRP A 78 1.59 -58.09 -7.54
CA TRP A 78 0.44 -57.45 -6.90
C TRP A 78 0.85 -56.57 -5.72
N THR A 79 1.78 -57.04 -4.90
CA THR A 79 2.36 -56.27 -3.79
C THR A 79 3.07 -55.00 -4.28
N SER A 80 3.74 -55.08 -5.44
CA SER A 80 4.40 -53.94 -6.10
C SER A 80 3.40 -53.06 -6.88
N TYR A 81 2.37 -53.66 -7.46
CA TYR A 81 1.37 -53.07 -8.34
C TYR A 81 0.34 -52.23 -7.56
N ILE A 82 -0.13 -52.76 -6.43
CA ILE A 82 -1.01 -52.06 -5.48
C ILE A 82 -0.26 -51.07 -4.60
N GLY A 83 1.08 -51.15 -4.54
CA GLY A 83 2.00 -50.30 -3.78
C GLY A 83 1.30 -49.15 -3.05
N SER A 84 0.81 -49.45 -1.83
CA SER A 84 -0.16 -48.69 -1.01
C SER A 84 -0.60 -47.36 -1.64
N HIS A 85 -1.85 -47.28 -2.11
CA HIS A 85 -2.40 -46.03 -2.62
C HIS A 85 -2.21 -44.94 -1.56
N PRO A 86 -1.40 -43.89 -1.80
CA PRO A 86 -1.03 -42.95 -0.75
C PRO A 86 -2.22 -42.21 -0.13
N CYS A 87 -3.36 -42.18 -0.82
CA CYS A 87 -4.61 -41.61 -0.33
C CYS A 87 -5.37 -42.50 0.67
N ASP A 88 -5.06 -43.79 0.76
CA ASP A 88 -5.71 -44.70 1.73
C ASP A 88 -5.39 -44.32 3.18
N ALA A 89 -4.21 -43.73 3.41
CA ALA A 89 -3.81 -43.19 4.71
C ALA A 89 -4.48 -41.84 5.04
N ASN A 90 -5.32 -41.32 4.13
CA ASN A 90 -5.90 -39.97 4.15
C ASN A 90 -4.91 -38.88 4.62
N PRO A 91 -3.84 -38.63 3.84
CA PRO A 91 -2.76 -37.72 4.23
C PRO A 91 -3.16 -36.23 4.20
N CYS A 92 -4.36 -35.90 3.73
CA CYS A 92 -4.85 -34.53 3.62
C CYS A 92 -5.65 -34.13 4.85
N LEU A 93 -5.14 -33.19 5.62
CA LEU A 93 -5.76 -32.67 6.83
C LEU A 93 -6.87 -31.66 6.51
N ASN A 94 -7.61 -31.23 7.54
CA ASN A 94 -8.66 -30.20 7.44
C ASN A 94 -9.68 -30.46 6.33
N ASN A 95 -10.02 -31.74 6.13
CA ASN A 95 -11.04 -32.18 5.19
C ASN A 95 -10.68 -31.89 3.71
N GLY A 96 -9.38 -31.77 3.40
CA GLY A 96 -8.88 -31.67 2.03
C GLY A 96 -9.02 -32.98 1.24
N SER A 97 -9.23 -32.88 -0.06
CA SER A 97 -9.39 -34.05 -0.94
C SER A 97 -8.03 -34.58 -1.39
N CYS A 98 -7.78 -35.88 -1.19
CA CYS A 98 -6.58 -36.53 -1.71
C CYS A 98 -6.76 -36.95 -3.16
N ILE A 99 -5.89 -36.46 -4.05
CA ILE A 99 -5.87 -36.79 -5.46
C ILE A 99 -4.57 -37.52 -5.74
N TYR A 100 -4.67 -38.75 -6.26
CA TYR A 100 -3.51 -39.52 -6.67
C TYR A 100 -3.25 -39.37 -8.15
N PHE A 101 -1.99 -39.15 -8.50
CA PHE A 101 -1.56 -38.94 -9.87
C PHE A 101 -0.13 -39.47 -10.03
N GLU A 102 0.15 -40.28 -11.05
CA GLU A 102 1.51 -40.73 -11.42
C GLU A 102 2.40 -41.19 -10.24
N LYS A 103 1.88 -42.03 -9.34
CA LYS A 103 2.61 -42.54 -8.14
C LYS A 103 2.94 -41.49 -7.07
N MET A 104 2.33 -40.31 -7.14
CA MET A 104 2.33 -39.29 -6.09
C MET A 104 0.91 -38.90 -5.69
N TYR A 105 0.76 -38.22 -4.56
CA TYR A 105 -0.51 -37.62 -4.18
C TYR A 105 -0.38 -36.11 -4.05
N LEU A 106 -1.50 -35.45 -4.31
CA LEU A 106 -1.70 -34.02 -4.13
C LEU A 106 -2.93 -33.83 -3.24
N CYS A 107 -2.83 -32.95 -2.25
CA CYS A 107 -3.99 -32.54 -1.47
C CYS A 107 -4.63 -31.30 -2.09
N GLN A 108 -5.90 -31.40 -2.45
CA GLN A 108 -6.74 -30.26 -2.79
C GLN A 108 -7.40 -29.74 -1.53
N CYS A 109 -6.88 -28.62 -1.02
CA CYS A 109 -7.35 -28.03 0.23
C CYS A 109 -8.67 -27.29 0.05
N LEU A 110 -9.50 -27.32 1.10
CA LEU A 110 -10.70 -26.49 1.18
C LEU A 110 -10.33 -25.02 1.39
N ASP A 111 -11.27 -24.13 1.05
CA ASP A 111 -11.11 -22.68 1.21
C ASP A 111 -10.64 -22.32 2.63
N GLY A 112 -9.49 -21.66 2.72
CA GLY A 112 -8.89 -21.24 3.98
C GLY A 112 -7.79 -22.15 4.51
N PHE A 113 -7.39 -23.20 3.78
CA PHE A 113 -6.25 -24.05 4.13
C PHE A 113 -5.24 -24.19 2.98
N GLU A 114 -3.96 -24.35 3.32
CA GLU A 114 -2.85 -24.54 2.39
C GLU A 114 -1.78 -25.48 2.98
N GLY A 115 -0.68 -25.65 2.24
CA GLY A 115 0.39 -26.57 2.57
C GLY A 115 0.21 -27.94 1.92
N LYS A 116 1.29 -28.74 1.88
CA LYS A 116 1.34 -30.04 1.19
C LYS A 116 0.26 -31.02 1.66
N HIS A 117 -0.15 -30.92 2.92
CA HIS A 117 -1.16 -31.77 3.56
C HIS A 117 -2.38 -30.96 4.02
N CYS A 118 -2.60 -29.75 3.50
CA CYS A 118 -3.65 -28.84 3.96
C CYS A 118 -3.59 -28.53 5.47
N GLN A 119 -2.38 -28.59 6.04
CA GLN A 119 -2.16 -28.48 7.48
C GLN A 119 -2.16 -27.02 7.97
N GLU A 120 -2.02 -26.06 7.06
CA GLU A 120 -1.85 -24.64 7.39
C GLU A 120 -3.15 -23.90 7.12
N ALA A 121 -3.64 -23.09 8.06
CA ALA A 121 -4.75 -22.20 7.78
C ALA A 121 -4.21 -20.95 7.06
N PHE A 122 -4.77 -20.64 5.89
CA PHE A 122 -4.41 -19.49 5.03
C PHE A 122 -4.39 -18.14 5.77
N LYS A 123 -5.22 -18.00 6.81
CA LYS A 123 -5.28 -16.79 7.66
C LYS A 123 -4.04 -16.62 8.53
N ASP A 124 -3.40 -17.71 8.95
CA ASP A 124 -2.28 -17.70 9.89
C ASP A 124 -0.94 -17.51 9.16
N THR A 125 -0.84 -17.95 7.91
CA THR A 125 0.32 -17.71 7.03
C THR A 125 0.33 -16.31 6.43
N LEU A 126 -0.84 -15.77 6.05
CA LEU A 126 -0.90 -14.43 5.47
C LEU A 126 -0.89 -13.31 6.51
N GLN A 127 -1.29 -13.56 7.76
CA GLN A 127 -1.20 -12.60 8.85
C GLN A 127 -1.78 -11.23 8.46
N CYS A 128 -0.95 -10.18 8.48
CA CYS A 128 -1.32 -8.82 8.08
C CYS A 128 -1.59 -8.64 6.59
N ARG A 129 -1.20 -9.58 5.71
CA ARG A 129 -1.44 -9.49 4.25
C ARG A 129 -2.89 -9.79 3.88
N TYR A 130 -3.62 -10.51 4.74
CA TYR A 130 -5.03 -10.81 4.51
C TYR A 130 -5.91 -9.98 5.43
N LEU A 131 -6.67 -9.05 4.86
CA LEU A 131 -7.62 -8.18 5.59
C LEU A 131 -6.98 -7.46 6.80
N ASN A 132 -5.73 -6.99 6.66
CA ASN A 132 -4.97 -6.38 7.75
C ASN A 132 -4.88 -7.24 9.03
N GLY A 133 -4.88 -8.58 8.90
CA GLY A 133 -4.92 -9.50 10.06
C GLY A 133 -6.21 -9.40 10.89
N GLY A 134 -7.25 -8.74 10.36
CA GLY A 134 -8.47 -8.39 11.06
C GLY A 134 -8.33 -7.18 12.00
N CYS A 135 -7.18 -6.52 12.05
CA CYS A 135 -6.95 -5.36 12.92
C CYS A 135 -7.77 -4.14 12.47
N GLU A 136 -8.29 -3.38 13.42
CA GLU A 136 -9.05 -2.16 13.13
C GLU A 136 -8.15 -1.03 12.61
N HIS A 137 -6.98 -0.84 13.22
CA HIS A 137 -5.98 0.13 12.78
C HIS A 137 -4.75 -0.58 12.20
N PHE A 138 -3.73 -0.88 13.00
CA PHE A 138 -2.45 -1.36 12.48
C PHE A 138 -2.24 -2.84 12.78
N CYS A 139 -1.58 -3.54 11.87
CA CYS A 139 -1.17 -4.93 12.03
C CYS A 139 0.35 -5.06 11.94
N GLU A 140 0.96 -5.67 12.96
CA GLU A 140 2.37 -5.98 13.02
C GLU A 140 2.57 -7.50 12.97
N ALA A 141 3.28 -7.98 11.95
CA ALA A 141 3.64 -9.40 11.79
C ALA A 141 4.88 -9.73 12.65
N LYS A 142 4.81 -10.76 13.48
CA LYS A 142 5.91 -11.29 14.31
C LYS A 142 6.03 -12.80 14.14
N GLY A 143 6.90 -13.23 13.23
CA GLY A 143 7.14 -14.65 12.97
C GLY A 143 5.90 -15.32 12.37
N HIS A 144 5.28 -16.25 13.10
CA HIS A 144 4.05 -16.97 12.71
C HIS A 144 2.76 -16.37 13.32
N GLN A 145 2.86 -15.23 14.01
CA GLN A 145 1.73 -14.55 14.64
C GLN A 145 1.72 -13.09 14.23
N HIS A 146 0.57 -12.43 14.36
CA HIS A 146 0.47 -10.98 14.25
C HIS A 146 -0.20 -10.38 15.48
N LYS A 147 0.07 -9.10 15.68
CA LYS A 147 -0.52 -8.29 16.74
C LYS A 147 -1.17 -7.05 16.12
N CYS A 148 -2.33 -6.69 16.66
CA CYS A 148 -2.97 -5.43 16.33
C CYS A 148 -2.49 -4.29 17.24
N GLU A 149 -2.33 -3.11 16.66
CA GLU A 149 -1.98 -1.87 17.35
C GLU A 149 -2.93 -0.75 16.95
N CYS A 150 -3.09 0.24 17.82
CA CYS A 150 -4.05 1.30 17.65
C CYS A 150 -3.37 2.67 17.51
N ALA A 151 -3.99 3.57 16.76
CA ALA A 151 -3.60 4.97 16.67
C ALA A 151 -3.65 5.68 18.03
N GLU A 152 -3.03 6.86 18.10
CA GLU A 152 -3.00 7.68 19.31
C GLU A 152 -4.41 8.06 19.79
N GLY A 153 -4.65 7.97 21.10
CA GLY A 153 -5.98 8.18 21.69
C GLY A 153 -6.90 6.94 21.67
N TYR A 154 -6.40 5.78 21.25
CA TYR A 154 -7.13 4.51 21.25
C TYR A 154 -6.38 3.41 22.01
N THR A 155 -7.12 2.44 22.52
CA THR A 155 -6.58 1.20 23.10
C THR A 155 -7.18 -0.03 22.44
N LEU A 156 -6.36 -1.09 22.37
CA LEU A 156 -6.81 -2.37 21.84
C LEU A 156 -7.90 -2.98 22.74
N GLY A 157 -9.01 -3.36 22.13
CA GLY A 157 -10.12 -4.02 22.81
C GLY A 157 -9.77 -5.45 23.23
N ASN A 158 -10.63 -6.02 24.07
CA ASN A 158 -10.45 -7.38 24.60
C ASN A 158 -10.47 -8.47 23.51
N ASP A 159 -11.00 -8.17 22.33
CA ASP A 159 -10.98 -9.07 21.17
C ASP A 159 -9.61 -9.10 20.46
N GLY A 160 -8.65 -8.28 20.92
CA GLY A 160 -7.32 -8.17 20.35
C GLY A 160 -7.28 -7.56 18.95
N LYS A 161 -8.38 -6.96 18.48
CA LYS A 161 -8.52 -6.46 17.10
C LYS A 161 -9.11 -5.06 17.01
N LYS A 162 -10.14 -4.76 17.80
CA LYS A 162 -10.80 -3.46 17.81
C LYS A 162 -9.98 -2.40 18.51
N CYS A 163 -10.13 -1.14 18.09
CA CYS A 163 -9.49 0.01 18.69
C CYS A 163 -10.54 0.92 19.30
N ASN A 164 -10.64 0.92 20.62
CA ASN A 164 -11.61 1.69 21.36
C ASN A 164 -11.02 3.06 21.75
N PRO A 165 -11.70 4.18 21.47
CA PRO A 165 -11.29 5.50 21.94
C PRO A 165 -11.09 5.54 23.46
N GLN A 166 -10.07 6.26 23.94
CA GLN A 166 -9.82 6.50 25.37
C GLN A 166 -9.90 7.98 25.76
N VAL A 167 -9.94 8.85 24.77
CA VAL A 167 -10.06 10.30 24.96
C VAL A 167 -11.34 10.78 24.31
N GLN A 168 -11.84 11.95 24.74
CA GLN A 168 -13.09 12.52 24.22
C GLN A 168 -13.02 12.85 22.72
N TYR A 169 -11.85 13.26 22.24
CA TYR A 169 -11.59 13.65 20.85
C TYR A 169 -10.39 12.87 20.32
N PRO A 170 -10.53 11.56 20.06
CA PRO A 170 -9.43 10.76 19.54
C PRO A 170 -9.14 11.18 18.09
N CYS A 171 -7.92 10.90 17.62
CA CYS A 171 -7.58 11.27 16.24
C CYS A 171 -8.53 10.62 15.23
N GLY A 172 -8.79 11.31 14.13
CA GLY A 172 -9.52 10.76 12.99
C GLY A 172 -11.01 10.47 13.23
N LYS A 173 -11.61 10.94 14.35
CA LYS A 173 -13.06 10.86 14.60
C LYS A 173 -13.76 12.17 14.34
N ILE A 174 -14.98 12.05 13.82
CA ILE A 174 -15.88 13.16 13.56
C ILE A 174 -16.92 13.19 14.69
N ALA A 175 -16.67 13.99 15.73
CA ALA A 175 -17.50 14.03 16.94
C ALA A 175 -18.96 14.48 16.68
N VAL A 176 -19.19 15.34 15.69
CA VAL A 176 -20.54 15.83 15.35
C VAL A 176 -21.46 14.71 14.82
N SER A 177 -20.87 13.68 14.18
CA SER A 177 -21.64 12.51 13.73
C SER A 177 -22.15 11.66 14.90
N GLU A 178 -21.44 11.65 16.03
CA GLU A 178 -21.86 10.91 17.22
C GLU A 178 -22.91 11.68 18.03
N LEU A 179 -22.76 13.02 18.13
CA LEU A 179 -23.75 13.89 18.77
C LEU A 179 -25.12 13.83 18.09
N THR A 180 -25.15 13.70 16.75
CA THR A 180 -26.38 13.60 15.97
C THR A 180 -27.01 12.19 16.01
N LYS A 181 -26.24 11.13 16.25
CA LYS A 181 -26.77 9.77 16.44
C LYS A 181 -27.56 9.59 17.74
N HIS A 182 -27.25 10.37 18.79
CA HIS A 182 -27.95 10.32 20.08
C HIS A 182 -29.21 11.18 20.15
N GLN A 183 -29.52 11.96 19.12
CA GLN A 183 -30.81 12.65 18.95
C GLN A 183 -31.70 11.84 17.99
N THR A 184 -32.45 10.89 18.54
CA THR A 184 -33.33 9.97 17.81
C THR A 184 -34.35 10.65 16.88
N ASP A 185 -34.69 9.97 15.78
CA ASP A 185 -35.99 10.07 15.08
C ASP A 185 -36.27 11.30 14.20
N ARG A 186 -35.33 11.66 13.31
CA ARG A 186 -35.68 12.35 12.06
C ARG A 186 -35.22 11.53 10.85
N PRO A 187 -36.13 11.06 9.98
CA PRO A 187 -35.74 10.45 8.72
C PRO A 187 -35.16 11.55 7.82
N ASP A 188 -34.07 11.21 7.13
CA ASP A 188 -33.42 12.04 6.11
C ASP A 188 -32.61 13.26 6.60
N LEU A 189 -31.57 13.02 7.42
CA LEU A 189 -30.26 13.62 7.09
C LEU A 189 -29.59 12.70 6.07
N ARG A 190 -30.19 12.62 4.87
CA ARG A 190 -29.50 12.18 3.67
C ARG A 190 -28.22 12.99 3.64
N ILE A 191 -27.07 12.31 3.73
CA ILE A 191 -25.78 12.92 3.42
C ILE A 191 -25.91 13.31 1.94
N VAL A 192 -26.43 14.51 1.68
CA VAL A 192 -26.50 15.06 0.34
C VAL A 192 -25.05 15.13 -0.09
N ALA A 193 -24.75 14.42 -1.18
CA ALA A 193 -23.48 14.44 -1.88
C ALA A 193 -23.22 15.85 -2.41
N GLY A 194 -22.91 16.75 -1.48
CA GLY A 194 -22.50 18.11 -1.72
C GLY A 194 -21.01 18.25 -1.52
N ASP A 195 -20.45 19.18 -2.26
CA ASP A 195 -19.07 19.64 -2.21
C ASP A 195 -18.78 20.54 -1.00
N GLN A 196 -19.74 20.78 -0.08
CA GLN A 196 -19.49 21.45 1.21
C GLN A 196 -19.04 20.45 2.27
N CYS A 197 -18.01 20.80 3.03
CA CYS A 197 -17.73 20.11 4.29
C CYS A 197 -18.51 20.79 5.40
N LEU A 198 -19.62 20.19 5.85
CA LEU A 198 -20.43 20.79 6.93
C LEU A 198 -19.56 21.02 8.18
N LYS A 199 -19.92 22.06 8.94
CA LYS A 199 -19.21 22.44 10.16
C LYS A 199 -18.96 21.25 11.10
N GLY A 200 -17.69 21.01 11.43
CA GLY A 200 -17.24 19.92 12.29
C GLY A 200 -17.10 18.54 11.61
N HIS A 201 -17.31 18.43 10.30
CA HIS A 201 -17.04 17.20 9.53
C HIS A 201 -15.61 17.11 8.97
N CYS A 202 -14.84 18.20 9.00
CA CYS A 202 -13.42 18.24 8.68
C CYS A 202 -12.63 18.89 9.84
N PRO A 203 -12.75 18.37 11.09
CA PRO A 203 -12.28 19.06 12.30
C PRO A 203 -10.76 19.17 12.42
N TRP A 204 -10.01 18.44 11.60
CA TRP A 204 -8.55 18.53 11.51
C TRP A 204 -8.09 19.65 10.57
N GLN A 205 -8.95 20.20 9.73
CA GLN A 205 -8.59 21.27 8.80
C GLN A 205 -8.18 22.51 9.59
N VAL A 206 -7.08 23.14 9.18
CA VAL A 206 -6.73 24.48 9.64
C VAL A 206 -6.56 25.43 8.47
N LEU A 207 -6.74 26.71 8.76
CA LEU A 207 -6.29 27.81 7.92
C LEU A 207 -4.94 28.32 8.43
N LEU A 208 -3.96 28.47 7.55
CA LEU A 208 -2.74 29.20 7.81
C LEU A 208 -2.92 30.65 7.35
N GLU A 209 -2.73 31.60 8.26
CA GLU A 209 -2.75 33.03 7.97
C GLU A 209 -1.33 33.61 7.99
N HIS A 210 -1.07 34.58 7.12
CA HIS A 210 0.13 35.40 7.14
C HIS A 210 -0.25 36.88 7.14
N LYS A 211 0.15 37.61 8.19
CA LYS A 211 -0.21 39.04 8.39
C LYS A 211 -1.73 39.29 8.32
N GLY A 212 -2.53 38.38 8.88
CA GLY A 212 -3.99 38.47 8.94
C GLY A 212 -4.70 38.19 7.61
N LYS A 213 -4.02 37.59 6.63
CA LYS A 213 -4.62 37.14 5.38
C LYS A 213 -4.52 35.63 5.26
N SER A 214 -5.59 34.99 4.78
CA SER A 214 -5.61 33.58 4.40
C SER A 214 -4.48 33.28 3.42
N LEU A 215 -3.66 32.27 3.73
CA LEU A 215 -2.50 31.88 2.94
C LEU A 215 -2.65 30.45 2.39
N CYS A 216 -2.61 29.47 3.28
CA CYS A 216 -2.60 28.04 2.96
C CYS A 216 -3.54 27.27 3.88
N GLY A 217 -3.68 25.97 3.65
CA GLY A 217 -4.29 25.05 4.59
C GLY A 217 -3.25 24.24 5.38
N GLY A 218 -3.76 23.32 6.20
CA GLY A 218 -2.95 22.39 6.98
C GLY A 218 -3.84 21.40 7.71
N ALA A 219 -3.22 20.52 8.49
CA ALA A 219 -3.94 19.60 9.36
C ALA A 219 -3.40 19.58 10.79
N ILE A 220 -4.31 19.48 11.76
CA ILE A 220 -4.00 19.20 13.15
C ILE A 220 -3.54 17.75 13.25
N ILE A 221 -2.30 17.50 13.68
CA ILE A 221 -1.80 16.13 13.93
C ILE A 221 -1.76 15.80 15.43
N ASN A 222 -1.60 16.82 16.28
CA ASN A 222 -1.86 16.78 17.72
C ASN A 222 -2.15 18.21 18.22
N THR A 223 -2.31 18.41 19.54
CA THR A 223 -2.67 19.72 20.10
C THR A 223 -1.59 20.78 19.94
N GLU A 224 -0.32 20.42 19.77
CA GLU A 224 0.80 21.35 19.69
C GLU A 224 1.35 21.54 18.26
N TRP A 225 1.04 20.61 17.35
CA TRP A 225 1.63 20.52 16.04
C TRP A 225 0.59 20.48 14.93
N VAL A 226 0.84 21.30 13.92
CA VAL A 226 0.13 21.32 12.63
C VAL A 226 1.09 20.96 11.53
N ILE A 227 0.61 20.19 10.56
CA ILE A 227 1.33 19.84 9.35
C ILE A 227 0.80 20.65 8.16
N THR A 228 1.70 21.07 7.27
CA THR A 228 1.37 21.83 6.05
C THR A 228 2.45 21.59 4.97
N ALA A 229 2.36 22.27 3.83
CA ALA A 229 3.38 22.23 2.78
C ALA A 229 4.55 23.19 3.11
N ALA A 230 5.76 22.85 2.69
CA ALA A 230 6.95 23.67 2.92
C ALA A 230 6.89 24.99 2.13
N HIS A 231 6.34 24.97 0.93
CA HIS A 231 6.23 26.17 0.08
C HIS A 231 5.32 27.25 0.69
N CYS A 232 4.39 26.87 1.57
CA CYS A 232 3.57 27.79 2.36
C CYS A 232 4.41 28.62 3.34
N LEU A 233 5.63 28.21 3.65
CA LEU A 233 6.52 28.86 4.62
C LEU A 233 7.70 29.58 3.95
N SER A 234 7.99 29.28 2.68
CA SER A 234 9.07 29.91 1.90
C SER A 234 9.02 31.44 1.95
N ASN A 235 10.14 32.07 2.30
CA ASN A 235 10.31 33.54 2.39
C ASN A 235 9.33 34.25 3.35
N ARG A 236 8.83 33.56 4.38
CA ARG A 236 7.91 34.14 5.38
C ARG A 236 8.53 34.10 6.78
N ASN A 237 8.22 35.12 7.57
CA ASN A 237 8.65 35.18 8.96
C ASN A 237 7.64 34.44 9.83
N VAL A 238 8.12 33.56 10.70
CA VAL A 238 7.29 32.78 11.64
C VAL A 238 6.41 33.68 12.52
N LYS A 239 6.91 34.85 12.92
CA LYS A 239 6.15 35.82 13.76
C LYS A 239 4.90 36.37 13.09
N ASP A 240 4.84 36.32 11.77
CA ASP A 240 3.71 36.79 10.98
C ASP A 240 2.66 35.68 10.72
N LEU A 241 2.93 34.45 11.16
CA LEU A 241 2.09 33.28 10.93
C LEU A 241 1.15 33.00 12.10
N LYS A 242 -0.09 32.66 11.77
CA LYS A 242 -1.09 32.15 12.71
C LYS A 242 -1.79 30.95 12.10
N VAL A 243 -2.11 29.98 12.95
CA VAL A 243 -2.98 28.84 12.61
C VAL A 243 -4.37 29.14 13.15
N VAL A 244 -5.40 28.91 12.34
CA VAL A 244 -6.81 28.97 12.75
C VAL A 244 -7.40 27.57 12.71
N ALA A 245 -7.65 26.99 13.88
CA ALA A 245 -8.37 25.72 14.03
C ALA A 245 -9.87 25.99 14.26
N GLY A 246 -10.75 25.08 13.83
CA GLY A 246 -12.20 25.24 14.01
C GLY A 246 -12.88 26.26 13.08
N GLU A 247 -12.16 26.75 12.08
CA GLU A 247 -12.66 27.62 11.01
C GLU A 247 -13.53 26.83 10.02
N HIS A 248 -14.61 27.45 9.53
CA HIS A 248 -15.51 26.85 8.55
C HIS A 248 -16.00 27.87 7.51
N ASN A 249 -16.45 29.06 7.94
CA ASN A 249 -16.84 30.15 7.04
C ASN A 249 -15.95 31.40 7.22
N LEU A 250 -15.06 31.64 6.27
CA LEU A 250 -14.09 32.74 6.29
C LEU A 250 -14.72 34.15 6.33
N ASP A 251 -16.00 34.29 6.01
CA ASP A 251 -16.72 35.56 6.07
C ASP A 251 -17.36 35.84 7.44
N LEU A 252 -17.38 34.85 8.35
CA LEU A 252 -18.09 34.91 9.62
C LEU A 252 -17.22 34.39 10.77
N GLU A 253 -17.15 35.12 11.88
CA GLU A 253 -16.62 34.57 13.13
C GLU A 253 -17.72 33.74 13.81
N GLU A 254 -17.63 32.42 13.78
CA GLU A 254 -18.69 31.53 14.25
C GLU A 254 -18.52 31.11 15.72
N GLY A 255 -17.44 31.54 16.37
CA GLY A 255 -17.10 31.26 17.77
C GLY A 255 -16.41 29.91 18.00
N SER A 256 -16.15 29.13 16.95
CA SER A 256 -15.37 27.88 17.00
C SER A 256 -13.88 28.08 16.67
N GLU A 257 -13.55 29.25 16.13
CA GLU A 257 -12.23 29.60 15.61
C GLU A 257 -11.23 29.81 16.75
N GLN A 258 -10.06 29.19 16.62
CA GLN A 258 -8.93 29.34 17.53
C GLN A 258 -7.75 29.87 16.73
N ARG A 259 -7.51 31.19 16.78
CA ARG A 259 -6.35 31.83 16.14
C ARG A 259 -5.13 31.78 17.05
N ILE A 260 -4.19 30.90 16.73
CA ILE A 260 -3.02 30.61 17.56
C ILE A 260 -1.73 31.01 16.82
N PRO A 261 -0.85 31.82 17.43
CA PRO A 261 0.45 32.14 16.85
C PRO A 261 1.35 30.91 16.68
N VAL A 262 2.19 30.94 15.65
CA VAL A 262 3.21 29.89 15.43
C VAL A 262 4.47 30.23 16.22
N LYS A 263 4.92 29.29 17.06
CA LYS A 263 6.18 29.39 17.81
C LYS A 263 7.39 29.02 16.97
N GLN A 264 7.25 27.97 16.16
CA GLN A 264 8.34 27.42 15.34
C GLN A 264 7.79 26.85 14.04
N ALA A 265 8.49 27.10 12.95
CA ALA A 265 8.26 26.47 11.65
C ALA A 265 9.46 25.59 11.30
N VAL A 266 9.21 24.36 10.86
CA VAL A 266 10.23 23.38 10.47
C VAL A 266 9.89 22.87 9.08
N THR A 267 10.63 23.31 8.07
CA THR A 267 10.55 22.79 6.71
C THR A 267 11.43 21.56 6.57
N HIS A 268 11.00 20.57 5.79
CA HIS A 268 11.83 19.40 5.50
C HIS A 268 13.15 19.81 4.81
N GLU A 269 14.26 19.22 5.27
CA GLU A 269 15.63 19.58 4.87
C GLU A 269 15.90 19.35 3.38
N HIS A 270 15.17 18.40 2.77
CA HIS A 270 15.27 18.06 1.35
C HIS A 270 14.17 18.70 0.49
N TYR A 271 13.43 19.67 1.00
CA TYR A 271 12.44 20.38 0.19
C TYR A 271 13.11 21.05 -1.02
N ASN A 272 12.68 20.68 -2.22
CA ASN A 272 13.18 21.22 -3.48
C ASN A 272 12.11 22.10 -4.12
N VAL A 273 12.34 23.41 -4.14
CA VAL A 273 11.40 24.39 -4.69
C VAL A 273 11.13 24.14 -6.18
N THR A 274 12.13 23.73 -6.96
CA THR A 274 12.03 23.55 -8.42
C THR A 274 11.22 22.33 -8.81
N THR A 275 11.30 21.24 -8.05
CA THR A 275 10.56 20.00 -8.36
C THR A 275 9.30 19.86 -7.52
N GLY A 276 9.21 20.57 -6.39
CA GLY A 276 8.16 20.39 -5.38
C GLY A 276 8.37 19.14 -4.54
N ASP A 277 9.54 18.50 -4.61
CA ASP A 277 9.84 17.29 -3.86
C ASP A 277 10.05 17.58 -2.39
N SER A 278 9.61 16.65 -1.53
CA SER A 278 9.60 16.80 -0.08
C SER A 278 8.92 18.10 0.41
N ASP A 279 7.81 18.49 -0.22
CA ASP A 279 7.03 19.67 0.13
C ASP A 279 6.15 19.42 1.37
N ILE A 280 6.81 19.43 2.53
CA ILE A 280 6.21 19.14 3.83
C ILE A 280 6.88 19.98 4.93
N ALA A 281 6.07 20.47 5.86
CA ALA A 281 6.53 21.24 6.99
C ALA A 281 5.66 21.03 8.23
N LEU A 282 6.26 21.32 9.39
CA LEU A 282 5.62 21.32 10.70
C LEU A 282 5.58 22.73 11.29
N LEU A 283 4.46 23.05 11.93
CA LEU A 283 4.24 24.27 12.69
C LEU A 283 4.00 23.89 14.15
N ARG A 284 4.90 24.30 15.05
CA ARG A 284 4.68 24.24 16.49
C ARG A 284 3.93 25.47 16.93
N LEU A 285 2.85 25.27 17.67
CA LEU A 285 2.01 26.35 18.16
C LEU A 285 2.57 26.97 19.45
N GLU A 286 2.27 28.25 19.68
CA GLU A 286 2.65 28.95 20.93
C GLU A 286 1.83 28.49 22.13
N SER A 287 0.59 28.06 21.91
CA SER A 287 -0.28 27.43 22.90
C SER A 287 -1.00 26.22 22.28
N PRO A 288 -1.34 25.19 23.07
CA PRO A 288 -2.02 24.01 22.55
C PRO A 288 -3.44 24.34 22.09
N ILE A 289 -3.88 23.69 21.01
CA ILE A 289 -5.28 23.73 20.54
C ILE A 289 -6.19 23.14 21.61
N THR A 290 -7.27 23.85 21.92
CA THR A 290 -8.35 23.31 22.75
C THR A 290 -9.22 22.41 21.88
N LEU A 291 -9.16 21.10 22.14
CA LEU A 291 -9.95 20.14 21.37
C LEU A 291 -11.46 20.36 21.57
N SER A 292 -12.20 20.25 20.49
CA SER A 292 -13.65 20.45 20.46
C SER A 292 -14.26 19.64 19.30
N PRO A 293 -15.60 19.56 19.14
CA PRO A 293 -16.20 18.91 17.98
C PRO A 293 -15.79 19.53 16.63
N TYR A 294 -15.18 20.71 16.63
CA TYR A 294 -14.72 21.44 15.45
C TYR A 294 -13.20 21.45 15.29
N ALA A 295 -12.44 20.98 16.29
CA ALA A 295 -10.98 20.94 16.30
C ALA A 295 -10.51 19.60 16.89
N VAL A 296 -10.22 18.63 16.01
CA VAL A 296 -9.81 17.26 16.36
C VAL A 296 -8.65 16.85 15.46
N PRO A 297 -7.56 16.24 15.98
CA PRO A 297 -6.46 15.80 15.15
C PRO A 297 -6.86 14.72 14.14
N VAL A 298 -6.21 14.68 12.99
CA VAL A 298 -6.27 13.53 12.06
C VAL A 298 -5.26 12.47 12.49
N CYS A 299 -5.57 11.18 12.31
CA CYS A 299 -4.61 10.13 12.66
C CYS A 299 -3.45 10.06 11.65
N LEU A 300 -2.23 9.92 12.16
CA LEU A 300 -1.08 9.52 11.36
C LEU A 300 -1.06 7.98 11.23
N PRO A 301 -0.93 7.42 10.01
CA PRO A 301 -0.87 5.98 9.82
C PRO A 301 0.53 5.42 10.11
N HIS A 302 0.65 4.09 10.29
CA HIS A 302 1.94 3.41 10.08
C HIS A 302 2.24 3.30 8.58
N ARG A 303 3.53 3.37 8.20
CA ARG A 303 3.96 3.35 6.79
C ARG A 303 3.38 2.16 6.02
N LYS A 304 3.57 0.95 6.53
CA LYS A 304 3.06 -0.28 5.89
C LYS A 304 1.54 -0.25 5.73
N PHE A 305 0.80 0.14 6.77
CA PHE A 305 -0.65 0.27 6.72
C PHE A 305 -1.11 1.29 5.67
N SER A 306 -0.39 2.41 5.53
CA SER A 306 -0.66 3.40 4.49
C SER A 306 -0.41 2.86 3.08
N GLU A 307 0.65 2.08 2.91
CA GLU A 307 1.08 1.55 1.61
C GLU A 307 0.28 0.31 1.15
N THR A 308 -0.38 -0.41 2.08
CA THR A 308 -1.19 -1.59 1.76
C THR A 308 -2.71 -1.36 1.91
N GLU A 309 -3.16 -0.89 3.07
CA GLU A 309 -4.59 -0.83 3.39
C GLU A 309 -5.21 0.48 2.91
N LEU A 310 -4.59 1.63 3.23
CA LEU A 310 -5.11 2.93 2.82
C LEU A 310 -4.99 3.16 1.31
N SER A 311 -3.91 2.70 0.69
CA SER A 311 -3.71 2.78 -0.77
C SER A 311 -4.74 1.96 -1.56
N ALA A 312 -5.33 0.92 -0.96
CA ALA A 312 -6.38 0.11 -1.55
C ALA A 312 -7.78 0.76 -1.44
N VAL A 313 -7.94 1.81 -0.63
CA VAL A 313 -9.21 2.55 -0.53
C VAL A 313 -9.41 3.38 -1.80
N ARG A 314 -10.54 3.13 -2.48
CA ARG A 314 -10.83 3.71 -3.80
C ARG A 314 -10.85 5.23 -3.83
N PHE A 315 -11.33 5.88 -2.76
CA PHE A 315 -11.51 7.33 -2.72
C PHE A 315 -10.96 7.90 -1.43
N SER A 316 -10.26 9.02 -1.55
CA SER A 316 -9.81 9.86 -0.44
C SER A 316 -10.51 11.21 -0.51
N THR A 317 -10.58 11.91 0.62
CA THR A 317 -11.21 13.22 0.73
C THR A 317 -10.14 14.29 0.82
N VAL A 318 -10.20 15.29 -0.06
CA VAL A 318 -9.47 16.56 0.09
C VAL A 318 -10.44 17.62 0.59
N SER A 319 -10.00 18.49 1.49
CA SER A 319 -10.79 19.62 1.99
C SER A 319 -10.00 20.93 1.88
N GLY A 320 -10.72 22.05 1.78
CA GLY A 320 -10.12 23.38 1.73
C GLY A 320 -11.10 24.45 1.25
N TRP A 321 -10.66 25.70 1.30
CA TRP A 321 -11.39 26.87 0.82
C TRP A 321 -11.03 27.25 -0.62
N GLY A 322 -10.04 26.57 -1.22
CA GLY A 322 -9.59 26.72 -2.60
C GLY A 322 -8.41 27.68 -2.72
N SER A 323 -7.36 27.23 -3.41
CA SER A 323 -6.05 27.90 -3.60
C SER A 323 -6.10 29.42 -3.63
N ARG A 324 -5.46 30.04 -2.62
CA ARG A 324 -5.31 31.50 -2.46
C ARG A 324 -3.87 31.99 -2.70
N THR A 325 -2.96 31.06 -2.98
CA THR A 325 -1.54 31.29 -3.26
C THR A 325 -1.22 30.98 -4.71
N GLU A 326 -0.25 31.72 -5.24
CA GLU A 326 0.47 31.41 -6.49
C GLU A 326 1.65 30.44 -6.23
N GLY A 327 1.63 29.73 -5.11
CA GLY A 327 2.73 28.88 -4.62
C GLY A 327 2.76 27.52 -5.30
N GLY A 328 3.98 26.96 -5.45
CA GLY A 328 4.22 25.69 -6.13
C GLY A 328 4.63 25.83 -7.61
N ASN A 329 5.11 24.73 -8.20
CA ASN A 329 5.50 24.68 -9.61
C ASN A 329 4.25 24.78 -10.48
N MET A 330 3.88 26.02 -10.82
CA MET A 330 2.65 26.32 -11.52
C MET A 330 2.67 25.72 -12.94
N TRP A 331 1.56 25.11 -13.35
CA TRP A 331 1.35 24.79 -14.76
C TRP A 331 1.24 26.10 -15.57
N PRO A 332 1.94 26.25 -16.71
CA PRO A 332 1.86 27.46 -17.53
C PRO A 332 0.41 27.74 -17.96
N GLY A 333 -0.14 28.89 -17.57
CA GLY A 333 -1.50 29.33 -17.95
C GLY A 333 -2.59 29.17 -16.88
N ALA A 334 -2.26 28.71 -15.66
CA ALA A 334 -3.21 28.73 -14.54
C ALA A 334 -3.50 30.19 -14.11
N SER A 335 -4.73 30.66 -14.36
CA SER A 335 -5.19 31.98 -13.89
C SER A 335 -5.64 31.89 -12.43
N SER A 336 -5.09 32.77 -11.59
CA SER A 336 -5.35 32.93 -10.14
C SER A 336 -6.76 33.47 -9.81
N SER A 337 -7.54 33.88 -10.79
CA SER A 337 -8.88 34.42 -10.53
C SER A 337 -9.95 33.31 -10.60
N THR A 338 -10.76 33.19 -9.54
CA THR A 338 -12.19 32.75 -9.51
C THR A 338 -12.65 31.48 -8.77
N LEU A 339 -11.87 30.77 -7.94
CA LEU A 339 -12.38 29.54 -7.28
C LEU A 339 -12.22 29.44 -5.76
N ALA A 340 -11.99 30.56 -5.06
CA ALA A 340 -11.98 30.58 -3.60
C ALA A 340 -13.42 30.61 -3.04
N SER A 341 -13.74 29.69 -2.14
CA SER A 341 -15.00 29.64 -1.40
C SER A 341 -14.81 30.21 0.01
N PRO A 342 -15.76 30.99 0.54
CA PRO A 342 -15.74 31.37 1.95
C PRO A 342 -16.09 30.19 2.86
N ILE A 343 -16.87 29.22 2.38
CA ILE A 343 -17.30 28.04 3.15
C ILE A 343 -16.39 26.87 2.84
N LEU A 344 -15.97 26.12 3.86
CA LEU A 344 -15.10 24.96 3.69
C LEU A 344 -15.74 23.91 2.76
N ARG A 345 -14.97 23.50 1.76
CA ARG A 345 -15.39 22.52 0.74
C ARG A 345 -14.67 21.20 0.94
N LYS A 346 -15.21 20.15 0.34
CA LYS A 346 -14.54 18.85 0.23
C LYS A 346 -14.82 18.20 -1.13
N LEU A 347 -13.87 17.39 -1.57
CA LEU A 347 -13.96 16.60 -2.80
C LEU A 347 -13.47 15.18 -2.52
N LEU A 348 -14.20 14.20 -3.07
CA LEU A 348 -13.74 12.82 -3.11
C LEU A 348 -12.90 12.62 -4.38
N VAL A 349 -11.69 12.12 -4.24
CA VAL A 349 -10.76 11.90 -5.35
C VAL A 349 -10.20 10.48 -5.31
N PRO A 350 -10.08 9.79 -6.45
CA PRO A 350 -9.34 8.54 -6.52
C PRO A 350 -7.84 8.84 -6.55
N VAL A 351 -7.05 8.00 -5.86
CA VAL A 351 -5.60 8.00 -6.01
C VAL A 351 -5.25 7.32 -7.32
N LEU A 352 -4.38 7.94 -8.09
CA LEU A 352 -3.95 7.49 -9.41
C LEU A 352 -2.58 6.84 -9.30
N SER A 353 -2.33 5.84 -10.16
CA SER A 353 -1.01 5.23 -10.22
C SER A 353 0.03 6.24 -10.71
N SER A 354 1.27 6.10 -10.26
CA SER A 354 2.36 7.00 -10.68
C SER A 354 2.56 6.97 -12.20
N GLU A 355 2.39 5.81 -12.83
CA GLU A 355 2.50 5.63 -14.27
C GLU A 355 1.37 6.35 -15.00
N GLU A 356 0.11 6.15 -14.58
CA GLU A 356 -1.03 6.82 -15.19
C GLU A 356 -0.90 8.33 -15.06
N CYS A 357 -0.53 8.81 -13.88
CA CYS A 357 -0.39 10.25 -13.68
C CYS A 357 0.79 10.81 -14.48
N ALA A 358 1.96 10.17 -14.50
CA ALA A 358 3.09 10.63 -15.30
C ALA A 358 2.76 10.68 -16.80
N LEU A 359 2.10 9.64 -17.33
CA LEU A 359 1.70 9.58 -18.74
C LEU A 359 0.71 10.68 -19.12
N LYS A 360 -0.32 10.91 -18.30
CA LYS A 360 -1.39 11.88 -18.61
C LYS A 360 -1.02 13.33 -18.28
N SER A 361 -0.17 13.54 -17.28
CA SER A 361 0.26 14.89 -16.88
C SER A 361 1.54 15.36 -17.59
N GLY A 362 2.39 14.45 -18.06
CA GLY A 362 3.74 14.77 -18.54
C GLY A 362 4.71 15.16 -17.42
N ILE A 363 4.34 14.94 -16.16
CA ILE A 363 5.14 15.29 -14.98
C ILE A 363 5.95 14.07 -14.52
N ASN A 364 7.20 14.30 -14.12
CA ASN A 364 8.03 13.30 -13.49
C ASN A 364 7.82 13.31 -11.97
N LEU A 365 7.10 12.30 -11.45
CA LEU A 365 6.82 12.16 -10.03
C LEU A 365 7.97 11.46 -9.30
N THR A 366 8.39 12.01 -8.16
CA THR A 366 9.30 11.31 -7.24
C THR A 366 8.54 10.28 -6.41
N SER A 367 9.24 9.39 -5.69
CA SER A 367 8.63 8.42 -4.78
C SER A 367 7.95 9.08 -3.56
N ASN A 368 8.22 10.36 -3.29
CA ASN A 368 7.61 11.15 -2.23
C ASN A 368 6.33 11.85 -2.65
N MET A 369 5.92 11.70 -3.90
CA MET A 369 4.72 12.30 -4.44
C MET A 369 3.75 11.23 -4.89
N PHE A 370 2.47 11.58 -4.94
CA PHE A 370 1.46 10.82 -5.65
C PHE A 370 0.40 11.76 -6.19
N CYS A 371 -0.49 11.22 -7.01
CA CYS A 371 -1.44 11.99 -7.78
C CYS A 371 -2.85 11.52 -7.44
N ALA A 372 -3.80 12.45 -7.32
CA ALA A 372 -5.20 12.11 -7.13
C ALA A 372 -6.09 13.09 -7.91
N GLY A 373 -7.21 12.60 -8.43
CA GLY A 373 -8.15 13.40 -9.20
C GLY A 373 -8.82 12.64 -10.34
N TYR A 374 -9.41 13.39 -11.27
CA TYR A 374 -10.17 12.87 -12.41
C TYR A 374 -9.63 13.46 -13.71
N PHE A 375 -9.01 12.64 -14.55
CA PHE A 375 -8.54 13.10 -15.86
C PHE A 375 -9.66 13.38 -16.87
N GLU A 376 -10.87 12.85 -16.63
CA GLU A 376 -12.08 13.15 -17.41
C GLU A 376 -12.97 14.09 -16.58
N GLY A 377 -13.49 15.16 -17.19
CA GLY A 377 -14.14 16.26 -16.48
C GLY A 377 -15.18 15.79 -15.46
N SER A 378 -14.91 16.00 -14.18
CA SER A 378 -15.90 15.77 -13.13
C SER A 378 -16.89 16.93 -13.11
N SER A 379 -18.19 16.63 -13.19
CA SER A 379 -19.28 17.60 -12.97
C SER A 379 -19.39 18.10 -11.52
N GLN A 380 -18.41 17.80 -10.67
CA GLN A 380 -18.39 18.15 -9.26
C GLN A 380 -17.72 19.52 -9.09
N GLY A 381 -18.48 20.51 -8.63
CA GLY A 381 -18.06 21.91 -8.49
C GLY A 381 -17.02 22.22 -7.40
N ALA A 382 -16.38 21.22 -6.80
CA ALA A 382 -15.21 21.40 -5.94
C ALA A 382 -13.96 21.14 -6.75
N CYS A 383 -13.04 22.11 -6.73
CA CYS A 383 -11.97 22.12 -7.70
C CYS A 383 -10.56 22.02 -7.12
N ARG A 384 -10.32 22.48 -5.89
CA ARG A 384 -8.98 22.42 -5.29
C ARG A 384 -9.07 22.54 -3.78
N GLY A 385 -8.18 21.85 -3.06
CA GLY A 385 -7.86 22.21 -1.68
C GLY A 385 -7.06 23.52 -1.64
N ASP A 386 -6.78 24.03 -0.44
CA ASP A 386 -5.70 25.02 -0.31
C ASP A 386 -4.36 24.29 -0.29
N ASP A 387 -3.32 24.91 -0.81
CA ASP A 387 -1.96 24.41 -0.66
C ASP A 387 -1.66 24.04 0.80
N GLY A 388 -1.04 22.89 1.03
CA GLY A 388 -0.78 22.33 2.36
C GLY A 388 -1.98 21.68 3.05
N SER A 389 -3.20 21.74 2.49
CA SER A 389 -4.38 21.09 3.05
C SER A 389 -4.28 19.56 3.04
N PRO A 390 -5.00 18.87 3.92
CA PRO A 390 -4.94 17.41 4.01
C PRO A 390 -5.71 16.71 2.89
N LEU A 391 -5.11 15.64 2.38
CA LEU A 391 -5.81 14.52 1.80
C LEU A 391 -5.94 13.42 2.86
N VAL A 392 -7.17 13.04 3.15
CA VAL A 392 -7.46 12.03 4.17
C VAL A 392 -8.17 10.82 3.59
N THR A 393 -7.86 9.65 4.14
CA THR A 393 -8.45 8.38 3.74
C THR A 393 -9.18 7.78 4.93
N GLN A 394 -10.48 7.53 4.77
CA GLN A 394 -11.25 6.82 5.77
C GLN A 394 -11.02 5.32 5.65
N TYR A 395 -10.64 4.68 6.75
CA TYR A 395 -10.56 3.23 6.87
C TYR A 395 -11.40 2.80 8.07
N LYS A 396 -12.43 1.99 7.79
CA LYS A 396 -13.47 1.65 8.78
C LYS A 396 -14.05 2.93 9.37
N ASP A 397 -13.99 3.11 10.69
CA ASP A 397 -14.54 4.26 11.40
C ASP A 397 -13.51 5.34 11.75
N THR A 398 -12.28 5.28 11.21
CA THR A 398 -11.21 6.23 11.53
C THR A 398 -10.61 6.85 10.27
N VAL A 399 -10.33 8.15 10.33
CA VAL A 399 -9.77 8.92 9.22
C VAL A 399 -8.27 9.15 9.42
N PHE A 400 -7.49 8.81 8.41
CA PHE A 400 -6.03 8.90 8.41
C PHE A 400 -5.52 9.92 7.39
N LEU A 401 -4.45 10.63 7.73
CA LEU A 401 -3.77 11.53 6.82
C LEU A 401 -2.89 10.73 5.86
N THR A 402 -3.12 10.85 4.56
CA THR A 402 -2.36 10.14 3.53
C THR A 402 -1.57 11.07 2.61
N GLY A 403 -2.04 12.30 2.43
CA GLY A 403 -1.34 13.29 1.62
C GLY A 403 -1.50 14.72 2.10
N LEU A 404 -0.66 15.59 1.57
CA LEU A 404 -0.80 17.05 1.67
C LEU A 404 -0.88 17.62 0.27
N VAL A 405 -1.81 18.55 0.06
CA VAL A 405 -1.94 19.27 -1.21
C VAL A 405 -0.62 20.00 -1.48
N GLY A 406 0.03 19.66 -2.59
CA GLY A 406 1.25 20.32 -3.04
C GLY A 406 0.95 21.32 -4.14
N TRP A 407 0.93 20.84 -5.38
CA TRP A 407 0.74 21.63 -6.59
C TRP A 407 0.02 20.79 -7.64
N GLY A 408 -0.45 21.37 -8.75
CA GLY A 408 -1.08 20.57 -9.79
C GLY A 408 -1.87 21.37 -10.81
N ARG A 409 -2.65 20.64 -11.60
CA ARG A 409 -3.52 21.22 -12.62
C ARG A 409 -4.93 21.33 -12.06
N GLY A 410 -5.28 22.53 -11.60
CA GLY A 410 -6.65 22.86 -11.19
C GLY A 410 -7.66 22.71 -12.33
N CYS A 411 -8.96 22.82 -12.01
CA CYS A 411 -10.08 22.52 -12.92
C CYS A 411 -10.46 23.65 -13.88
N ALA A 412 -9.54 24.58 -14.13
CA ALA A 412 -9.70 25.56 -15.21
C ALA A 412 -9.63 24.92 -16.61
N HIS A 413 -9.35 23.60 -16.71
CA HIS A 413 -9.27 22.83 -17.95
C HIS A 413 -9.98 21.46 -17.82
N PRO A 414 -10.35 20.79 -18.93
CA PRO A 414 -10.85 19.42 -18.90
C PRO A 414 -9.81 18.48 -18.28
N GLY A 415 -10.20 17.80 -17.20
CA GLY A 415 -9.33 16.97 -16.38
C GLY A 415 -8.70 17.75 -15.22
N TYR A 416 -8.92 17.24 -14.01
CA TYR A 416 -8.37 17.73 -12.75
C TYR A 416 -7.45 16.67 -12.16
N TYR A 417 -6.21 17.05 -11.85
CA TYR A 417 -5.35 16.22 -11.01
C TYR A 417 -4.49 17.13 -10.13
N GLU A 418 -4.24 16.66 -8.92
CA GLU A 418 -3.42 17.35 -7.94
C GLU A 418 -2.31 16.41 -7.46
N ILE A 419 -1.13 16.97 -7.27
CA ILE A 419 0.05 16.28 -6.79
C ILE A 419 0.16 16.53 -5.30
N PHE A 420 0.22 15.43 -4.57
CA PHE A 420 0.24 15.40 -3.12
C PHE A 420 1.59 14.91 -2.63
N THR A 421 2.08 15.50 -1.54
CA THR A 421 3.19 14.93 -0.77
C THR A 421 2.71 13.67 -0.06
N LYS A 422 3.40 12.54 -0.28
CA LYS A 422 3.09 11.22 0.29
C LYS A 422 3.52 11.13 1.76
N VAL A 423 2.59 11.40 2.68
CA VAL A 423 2.88 11.50 4.12
C VAL A 423 3.54 10.23 4.69
N SER A 424 3.23 9.04 4.16
CA SER A 424 3.81 7.77 4.61
C SER A 424 5.33 7.71 4.53
N ASN A 425 5.96 8.49 3.63
CA ASN A 425 7.41 8.55 3.48
C ASN A 425 8.09 9.45 4.53
N PHE A 426 7.32 10.29 5.22
CA PHE A 426 7.83 11.31 6.14
C PHE A 426 7.48 11.03 7.61
N LEU A 427 6.83 9.90 7.92
CA LEU A 427 6.38 9.57 9.28
C LEU A 427 7.52 9.55 10.31
N ASP A 428 8.70 9.03 9.94
CA ASP A 428 9.86 9.02 10.82
C ASP A 428 10.40 10.42 11.07
N TRP A 429 10.47 11.26 10.03
CA TRP A 429 10.84 12.67 10.14
C TRP A 429 9.87 13.45 11.03
N LEU A 430 8.56 13.25 10.84
CA LEU A 430 7.53 13.86 11.68
C LEU A 430 7.74 13.50 13.16
N LYS A 431 7.94 12.21 13.44
CA LYS A 431 8.19 11.71 14.79
C LYS A 431 9.47 12.30 15.40
N GLU A 432 10.55 12.37 14.63
CA GLU A 432 11.81 12.98 15.06
C GLU A 432 11.59 14.45 15.45
N LYS A 433 11.04 15.28 14.54
CA LYS A 433 10.91 16.73 14.79
C LYS A 433 9.95 17.07 15.93
N MET A 434 8.89 16.27 16.11
CA MET A 434 7.97 16.43 17.24
C MET A 434 8.62 16.06 18.58
N ASN A 435 9.51 15.06 18.61
CA ASN A 435 10.15 14.58 19.85
C ASN A 435 11.43 15.34 20.25
N THR A 436 12.24 15.77 19.29
CA THR A 436 13.51 16.45 19.58
C THR A 436 13.32 17.76 20.38
N ASN A 437 12.11 18.33 20.35
CA ASN A 437 11.80 19.59 21.02
C ASN A 437 11.00 19.46 22.33
N THR A 438 10.76 18.22 22.82
CA THR A 438 10.31 17.94 24.19
C THR A 438 11.48 17.65 25.14
N GLY A 439 12.70 17.40 24.62
CA GLY A 439 13.91 17.10 25.40
C GLY A 439 14.82 18.29 25.75
N ILE A 440 14.63 19.48 25.17
CA ILE A 440 15.48 20.66 25.44
C ILE A 440 14.85 21.51 26.55
N LEU A 441 14.74 20.93 27.74
CA LEU A 441 14.66 21.65 29.02
C LEU A 441 15.52 20.91 30.05
N GLN A 442 16.77 20.58 29.70
CA GLN A 442 17.85 20.28 30.63
C GLN A 442 19.16 20.15 29.86
N GLN A 443 19.79 21.29 29.58
CA GLN A 443 21.25 21.47 29.65
C GLN A 443 21.56 22.93 29.32
N ASN A 444 21.77 23.70 30.39
CA ASN A 444 22.65 24.84 30.35
C ASN A 444 24.05 24.31 30.05
N GLU A 445 24.56 24.49 28.83
CA GLU A 445 25.99 24.63 28.62
C GLU A 445 26.25 25.76 27.63
N GLU A 446 26.94 26.78 28.14
CA GLU A 446 27.55 27.87 27.39
C GLU A 446 28.44 27.30 26.28
N PHE A 447 28.24 27.74 25.04
CA PHE A 447 29.26 27.60 24.01
C PHE A 447 29.92 28.95 23.74
N PRO A 448 31.26 29.01 23.70
CA PRO A 448 32.00 30.25 23.63
C PRO A 448 31.99 30.85 22.22
N MET A 449 31.95 32.17 22.24
CA MET A 449 32.22 33.09 21.13
C MET A 449 33.58 32.77 20.50
N PHE A 450 33.60 32.40 19.21
CA PHE A 450 34.82 32.38 18.41
C PHE A 450 34.84 33.63 17.53
N ASP A 451 35.77 34.53 17.87
CA ASP A 451 36.11 35.74 17.12
C ASP A 451 36.63 35.41 15.72
N LEU A 452 36.07 36.12 14.74
CA LEU A 452 36.51 36.16 13.35
C LEU A 452 37.42 37.39 13.19
N GLU A 453 38.71 37.25 13.50
CA GLU A 453 39.72 38.21 13.03
C GLU A 453 41.12 37.56 12.99
N HIS A 454 41.85 37.84 11.91
CA HIS A 454 43.22 37.39 11.58
C HIS A 454 43.40 36.02 10.91
N ALA A 455 43.15 35.98 9.60
CA ALA A 455 43.84 35.05 8.70
C ALA A 455 44.15 35.69 7.33
N LEU A 456 44.79 36.86 7.34
CA LEU A 456 45.47 37.42 6.16
C LEU A 456 46.69 38.20 6.62
N GLU A 457 47.82 37.52 6.82
CA GLU A 457 49.15 38.06 6.53
C GLU A 457 50.26 37.04 6.85
N ARG A 458 51.25 36.98 5.95
CA ARG A 458 52.58 36.34 6.06
C ARG A 458 52.65 34.83 5.84
N ARG A 459 53.02 34.45 4.61
CA ARG A 459 54.22 33.62 4.35
C ARG A 459 54.64 33.77 2.89
N SER A 460 55.39 34.83 2.61
CA SER A 460 56.42 34.82 1.59
C SER A 460 57.79 34.84 2.30
N VAL A 461 58.77 34.23 1.65
CA VAL A 461 60.22 34.25 1.95
C VAL A 461 60.72 33.19 2.94
N LEU A 462 61.25 32.11 2.36
CA LEU A 462 62.59 31.50 2.53
C LEU A 462 62.48 30.10 1.88
N GLY A 463 63.11 29.74 0.76
CA GLY A 463 64.43 30.11 0.27
C GLY A 463 65.44 29.01 0.62
N ALA A 464 65.39 27.86 -0.06
CA ALA A 464 66.49 26.91 -0.33
C ALA A 464 65.97 25.79 -1.26
#